data_AF-N1NV71-F1
#
_entry.id   AF-N1NV71-F1
#
_cell.length_a   1.000
_cell.length_b   1.000
_cell.length_c   1.000
_cell.angle_alpha   90.00
_cell.angle_beta   90.00
_cell.angle_gamma   90.00
#
_symmetry.space_group_name_H-M   'P 1'
#
loop_
_entity.id
_entity.type
_entity.pdbx_description
1 polymer ?
#
loop_
_entity_poly.entity_id
_entity_poly.type
_entity_poly.pdbx_seq_one_letter_code
_entity_poly.pdbx_strand_id
1 'polypeptide(L)' 'MEIQQTHRKINRPLVSSLFIAGALISAIPQESHAAFFTTVIIPAIVGGIATGAAVGTVS' A
#
# COMPACT_ATOMS: atom_id res chain seq x y z
N MET A 1 20.27 28.56 -28.97
CA MET A 1 20.55 27.85 -27.70
C MET A 1 19.28 27.10 -27.31
N GLU A 2 19.10 25.87 -27.80
CA GLU A 2 17.84 25.13 -27.69
C GLU A 2 18.13 23.64 -27.45
N ILE A 3 18.62 23.31 -26.26
CA ILE A 3 18.88 21.91 -25.86
C ILE A 3 18.50 21.63 -24.39
N GLN A 4 18.04 22.65 -23.65
CA GLN A 4 17.69 22.54 -22.23
C GLN A 4 16.21 22.25 -21.99
N GLN A 5 15.36 22.23 -23.02
CA GLN A 5 13.91 22.04 -22.85
C GLN A 5 13.44 20.58 -22.87
N THR A 6 14.25 19.64 -23.40
CA THR A 6 13.92 18.20 -23.37
C THR A 6 14.25 17.53 -22.03
N HIS A 7 15.10 18.13 -21.19
CA HIS A 7 15.49 17.58 -19.87
C HIS A 7 14.74 18.23 -18.68
N ARG A 8 13.68 19.02 -18.93
CA ARG A 8 12.90 19.71 -17.87
C ARG A 8 11.51 19.12 -17.66
N LYS A 9 11.16 18.03 -18.34
CA LYS A 9 9.82 17.43 -18.32
C LYS A 9 9.73 16.08 -17.60
N ILE A 10 10.87 15.47 -17.22
CA ILE A 10 10.92 14.11 -16.64
C ILE A 10 11.03 14.12 -15.10
N ASN A 11 11.45 15.23 -14.48
CA ASN A 11 11.53 15.29 -13.01
C ASN A 11 10.18 15.55 -12.33
N ARG A 12 9.15 16.02 -13.06
CA ARG A 12 7.80 16.19 -12.50
C ARG A 12 7.04 14.87 -12.30
N PRO A 13 7.03 13.93 -13.26
CA PRO A 13 6.39 12.63 -13.05
C PRO A 13 7.12 11.74 -12.04
N LEU A 14 8.46 11.80 -11.98
CA LEU A 14 9.25 11.04 -10.99
C LEU A 14 8.98 11.50 -9.55
N VAL A 15 8.90 12.81 -9.30
CA VAL A 15 8.58 13.36 -7.98
C VAL A 15 7.15 12.97 -7.54
N SER A 16 6.20 12.94 -8.46
CA SER A 16 4.82 12.51 -8.15
C SER A 16 4.73 11.00 -7.91
N SER A 17 5.50 10.18 -8.63
CA SER A 17 5.56 8.73 -8.42
C SER A 17 6.19 8.38 -7.07
N LEU A 18 7.28 9.06 -6.71
CA LEU A 18 7.94 8.89 -5.41
C LEU A 18 7.03 9.32 -4.25
N PHE A 19 6.25 10.39 -4.45
CA PHE A 19 5.25 10.83 -3.47
C PHE A 19 4.12 9.80 -3.26
N ILE A 20 3.58 9.22 -4.34
CA ILE A 20 2.55 8.18 -4.26
C ILE A 20 3.10 6.91 -3.61
N ALA A 21 4.30 6.48 -4.01
CA ALA A 21 4.97 5.33 -3.40
C ALA A 21 5.27 5.58 -1.91
N GLY A 22 5.74 6.77 -1.55
CA GLY A 22 5.99 7.17 -0.15
C GLY A 22 4.70 7.24 0.67
N ALA A 23 3.60 7.74 0.11
CA ALA A 23 2.29 7.75 0.77
C ALA A 23 1.75 6.34 0.98
N LEU A 24 1.93 5.44 0.01
CA LEU A 24 1.52 4.05 0.13
C LEU A 24 2.34 3.30 1.20
N ILE A 25 3.65 3.52 1.24
CA ILE A 25 4.55 2.91 2.24
C ILE A 25 4.27 3.50 3.63
N SER A 26 3.96 4.80 3.73
CA SER A 26 3.61 5.45 5.00
C SER A 26 2.27 5.00 5.56
N ALA A 27 1.34 4.53 4.72
CA ALA A 27 0.08 3.93 5.17
C ALA A 27 0.28 2.54 5.78
N ILE A 28 1.43 1.90 5.52
CA ILE A 28 1.82 0.67 6.19
C ILE A 28 2.44 1.08 7.53
N PRO A 29 1.86 0.67 8.68
CA PRO A 29 2.37 1.06 9.99
C PRO A 29 3.85 0.64 10.13
N GLN A 30 4.77 1.61 10.06
CA GLN A 30 6.22 1.42 10.22
C GLN A 30 6.63 1.14 11.67
N GLU A 31 5.69 1.35 12.59
CA GLU A 31 5.97 1.47 14.02
C GLU A 31 5.30 0.30 14.73
N SER A 32 6.10 -0.72 15.08
CA SER A 32 5.72 -1.88 15.90
C SER A 32 5.12 -3.09 15.17
N HIS A 33 5.90 -4.17 15.19
CA HIS A 33 5.47 -5.52 14.83
C HIS A 33 4.16 -5.88 15.57
N ALA A 34 4.00 -5.48 16.83
CA ALA A 34 2.79 -5.78 17.59
C ALA A 34 1.55 -5.04 17.04
N ALA A 35 1.70 -3.79 16.61
CA ALA A 35 0.61 -3.03 16.00
C ALA A 35 0.24 -3.59 14.62
N PHE A 36 1.22 -4.01 13.82
CA PHE A 36 0.97 -4.67 12.54
C PHE A 36 0.23 -6.01 12.72
N PHE A 37 0.64 -6.82 13.69
CA PHE A 37 -0.03 -8.09 13.98
C PHE A 37 -1.50 -7.88 14.39
N THR A 38 -1.80 -6.91 15.25
CA THR A 38 -3.16 -6.70 15.76
C THR A 38 -4.08 -5.96 14.79
N THR A 39 -3.53 -5.10 13.93
CA THR A 39 -4.33 -4.28 13.01
C THR A 39 -4.47 -4.86 11.61
N VAL A 40 -3.52 -5.69 11.17
CA VAL A 40 -3.52 -6.28 9.81
C VAL A 40 -3.66 -7.79 9.87
N ILE A 41 -2.83 -8.49 10.65
CA ILE A 41 -2.77 -9.96 10.61
C ILE A 41 -3.97 -10.61 11.31
N ILE A 42 -4.31 -10.21 12.54
CA ILE A 42 -5.46 -10.78 13.26
C ILE A 42 -6.77 -10.53 12.49
N PRO A 43 -7.07 -9.30 12.00
CA PRO A 43 -8.28 -9.06 11.23
C PRO A 43 -8.32 -9.84 9.91
N ALA A 44 -7.19 -10.01 9.22
CA ALA A 44 -7.13 -10.81 8.00
C ALA A 44 -7.41 -12.31 8.26
N ILE A 45 -6.88 -12.87 9.35
CA ILE A 45 -7.16 -14.26 9.75
C ILE A 45 -8.63 -14.41 10.16
N VAL A 46 -9.16 -13.53 11.00
CA VAL A 46 -10.57 -13.56 11.44
C VAL A 46 -11.51 -13.40 10.24
N GLY A 47 -11.24 -12.45 9.36
CA GLY A 47 -12.01 -12.23 8.13
C GLY A 47 -11.92 -13.42 7.17
N GLY A 48 -10.74 -14.04 7.05
CA GLY A 48 -10.53 -15.25 6.26
C GLY A 48 -11.31 -16.46 6.79
N ILE A 49 -11.32 -16.67 8.11
CA ILE A 49 -12.11 -17.72 8.76
C ILE A 49 -13.61 -17.45 8.58
N ALA A 50 -14.06 -16.21 8.79
CA ALA A 50 -15.46 -15.83 8.60
C ALA A 50 -15.90 -16.05 7.15
N THR A 51 -15.06 -15.70 6.18
CA THR A 51 -15.32 -15.91 4.75
C THR A 51 -15.33 -17.41 4.41
N GLY A 52 -14.34 -18.16 4.88
CA GLY A 52 -14.26 -19.61 4.65
C GLY A 52 -15.44 -20.36 5.27
N ALA A 53 -15.88 -19.96 6.46
CA ALA A 53 -17.09 -20.49 7.10
C ALA A 53 -18.35 -20.13 6.31
N ALA A 54 -18.49 -18.87 5.87
CA ALA A 54 -19.63 -18.43 5.08
C ALA A 54 -19.73 -19.18 3.72
N VAL A 55 -18.60 -19.47 3.08
CA VAL A 55 -18.55 -20.30 1.86
C VAL A 55 -18.83 -21.78 2.17
N GLY A 56 -18.48 -22.27 3.36
CA GLY A 56 -18.80 -23.64 3.79
C GLY A 56 -20.27 -23.86 4.15
N THR A 57 -21.03 -22.80 4.44
CA THR A 57 -22.45 -22.87 4.82
C THR A 57 -23.43 -22.68 3.66
N VAL A 58 -22.96 -22.40 2.43
CA VAL A 58 -23.81 -22.31 1.23
C VAL A 58 -24.00 -23.66 0.52
N SER A 59 -23.92 -24.78 1.25
CA SER A 59 -24.13 -26.13 0.72
C SER A 59 -25.57 -26.61 0.78
#